data_AF-A0A9Q0E445-F1
#
_entry.id   AF-A0A9Q0E445-F1
#
_cell.length_a   1.000
_cell.length_b   1.000
_cell.length_c   1.000
_cell.angle_alpha   90.00
_cell.angle_beta   90.00
_cell.angle_gamma   90.00
#
_symmetry.space_group_name_H-M   'P 1'
#
loop_
_entity.id
_entity.type
_entity.pdbx_description
1 polymer ?
#
loop_
_entity_poly.entity_id
_entity_poly.type
_entity_poly.pdbx_seq_one_letter_code
_entity_poly.pdbx_strand_id
1 'polypeptide(L)'
;MHHHKIKTERTGTCLLRLLENDTYVIKLFDRSVDLAQFSPSSPLYPICRAWMRNNPTAPEQPASPGPPETLGEEEITDMLNGKAQSVYRLPPPTSCPLSQSGEPLNLRIPPTDKPTVSKLTMDQVPDLGSICDHMERWKKIRQKWKESSNRNQLRYSESIKILKEMKEMYDH
;
A
#
# COMPACT_ATOMS: atom_id res chain seq x y z
N MET A 1 -39.34 54.73 12.82
CA MET A 1 -38.09 54.31 13.51
C MET A 1 -37.82 52.87 13.12
N HIS A 2 -36.83 52.67 12.26
CA HIS A 2 -36.51 51.37 11.66
C HIS A 2 -35.64 50.55 12.61
N HIS A 3 -36.16 49.41 13.10
CA HIS A 3 -35.34 48.39 13.75
C HIS A 3 -34.87 47.40 12.68
N HIS A 4 -33.67 47.63 12.13
CA HIS A 4 -32.98 46.60 11.36
C HIS A 4 -32.39 45.58 12.33
N LYS A 5 -32.96 44.36 12.33
CA LYS A 5 -32.30 43.19 12.92
C LYS A 5 -31.11 42.84 12.04
N ILE A 6 -29.90 43.11 12.53
CA ILE A 6 -28.66 42.64 11.91
C ILE A 6 -28.58 41.13 12.18
N LYS A 7 -28.74 40.34 11.11
CA LYS A 7 -28.50 38.90 11.10
C LYS A 7 -26.99 38.68 11.14
N THR A 8 -26.47 38.20 12.27
CA THR A 8 -25.06 37.82 12.42
C THR A 8 -24.83 36.53 11.64
N GLU A 9 -24.27 36.65 10.44
CA GLU A 9 -23.80 35.50 9.66
C GLU A 9 -22.46 35.02 10.22
N ARG A 10 -22.41 33.72 10.54
CA ARG A 10 -21.22 33.00 10.98
C ARG A 10 -20.30 32.75 9.77
N THR A 11 -19.45 33.71 9.46
CA THR A 11 -18.36 33.57 8.48
C THR A 11 -17.05 34.05 9.08
N GLY A 12 -16.67 33.48 10.24
CA GLY A 12 -15.53 33.93 11.02
C GLY A 12 -14.42 32.89 11.28
N THR A 13 -14.57 31.64 10.84
CA THR A 13 -13.62 30.57 11.24
C THR A 13 -12.61 30.15 10.16
N CYS A 14 -12.72 30.67 8.93
CA CYS A 14 -11.75 30.36 7.86
C CYS A 14 -10.57 31.34 7.80
N LEU A 15 -10.80 32.62 8.13
CA LEU A 15 -9.78 33.68 7.98
C LEU A 15 -8.69 33.67 9.06
N LEU A 16 -8.93 33.10 10.24
CA LEU A 16 -7.95 33.10 11.34
C LEU A 16 -6.81 32.08 11.15
N ARG A 17 -6.91 31.14 10.19
CA ARG A 17 -5.84 30.17 9.93
C ARG A 17 -4.78 30.67 8.95
N LEU A 18 -4.99 31.82 8.32
CA LEU A 18 -4.10 32.37 7.28
C LEU A 18 -3.04 33.35 7.81
N LEU A 19 -3.09 33.74 9.09
CA LEU A 19 -2.24 34.80 9.64
C LEU A 19 -1.08 34.32 10.52
N GLU A 20 -0.92 33.01 10.73
CA GLU A 20 0.15 32.44 11.59
C GLU A 20 1.05 31.40 10.88
N ASN A 21 1.06 31.38 9.53
CA ASN A 21 2.02 30.54 8.82
C ASN A 21 3.06 31.47 8.18
N ASP A 22 4.24 31.55 8.79
CA ASP A 22 5.42 32.06 8.11
C ASP A 22 5.57 31.27 6.80
N THR A 23 5.39 31.94 5.65
CA THR A 23 5.42 31.27 4.35
C THR A 23 6.87 31.00 3.94
N TYR A 24 7.21 29.74 3.66
CA TYR A 24 8.57 29.34 3.28
C TYR A 24 8.55 28.58 1.96
N VAL A 25 8.60 29.30 0.84
CA VAL A 25 8.47 28.70 -0.49
C VAL A 25 9.84 28.46 -1.13
N ILE A 26 10.09 27.23 -1.57
CA ILE A 26 11.23 26.88 -2.43
C ILE A 26 10.74 26.74 -3.88
N LYS A 27 11.46 27.36 -4.83
CA LYS A 27 11.21 27.24 -6.27
C LYS A 27 12.38 26.56 -6.98
N LEU A 28 12.08 25.56 -7.80
CA LEU A 28 13.05 24.82 -8.61
C LEU A 28 12.43 24.42 -9.96
N PHE A 29 13.09 24.74 -11.08
CA PHE A 29 12.67 24.41 -12.45
C PHE A 29 11.16 24.64 -12.71
N ASP A 30 10.71 25.89 -12.51
CA ASP A 30 9.31 26.35 -12.68
C ASP A 30 8.25 25.71 -11.78
N ARG A 31 8.67 24.95 -10.77
CA ARG A 31 7.80 24.37 -9.75
C ARG A 31 8.11 24.95 -8.38
N SER A 32 7.09 25.13 -7.55
CA SER A 32 7.23 25.59 -6.18
C SER A 32 6.68 24.58 -5.17
N VAL A 33 7.24 24.58 -3.97
CA VAL A 33 6.67 23.88 -2.82
C VAL A 33 6.72 24.82 -1.63
N ASP A 34 5.58 24.99 -0.96
CA ASP A 34 5.54 25.70 0.32
C ASP A 34 5.94 24.71 1.42
N LEU A 35 6.97 25.05 2.18
CA LEU A 35 7.46 24.25 3.30
C LEU A 35 6.63 24.49 4.56
N ALA A 36 5.94 25.63 4.67
CA ALA A 36 5.12 25.96 5.84
C ALA A 36 3.95 24.97 6.03
N GLN A 37 3.56 24.26 4.97
CA GLN A 37 2.54 23.21 5.03
C GLN A 37 3.03 21.90 5.67
N PHE A 38 4.34 21.77 5.96
CA PHE A 38 4.96 20.58 6.55
C PHE A 38 5.53 20.86 7.93
N SER A 39 5.51 19.86 8.81
CA SER A 39 6.21 19.97 10.09
C SER A 39 7.74 19.94 9.88
N PRO A 40 8.54 20.58 10.75
CA PRO A 40 10.01 20.47 10.69
C PRO A 40 10.54 19.03 10.84
N SER A 41 9.74 18.14 11.43
CA SER A 41 10.03 16.71 11.57
C SER A 41 9.52 15.85 10.41
N SER A 42 8.90 16.45 9.39
CA SER A 42 8.37 15.72 8.25
C SER A 42 9.51 15.10 7.45
N PRO A 43 9.42 13.81 7.08
CA PRO A 43 10.42 13.20 6.22
C PRO A 43 10.41 13.86 4.84
N LEU A 44 11.53 13.76 4.12
CA LEU A 44 11.72 14.44 2.84
C LEU A 44 10.73 13.96 1.75
N TYR A 45 10.29 12.70 1.82
CA TYR A 45 9.46 12.11 0.77
C TYR A 45 8.11 12.83 0.52
N PRO A 46 7.28 13.12 1.54
CA PRO A 46 6.09 13.95 1.40
C PRO A 46 6.32 15.31 0.73
N ILE A 47 7.44 15.96 1.05
CA ILE A 47 7.83 17.26 0.51
C ILE A 47 8.14 17.13 -1.00
N CYS A 48 8.99 16.16 -1.35
CA CYS A 48 9.31 15.85 -2.75
C CYS A 48 8.07 15.48 -3.56
N ARG A 49 7.14 14.72 -2.97
CA ARG A 49 5.89 14.33 -3.64
C ARG A 49 5.00 15.53 -3.94
N ALA A 50 4.87 16.46 -3.00
CA ALA A 50 4.09 17.69 -3.23
C ALA A 50 4.72 18.54 -4.35
N TRP A 51 6.04 18.66 -4.37
CA TRP A 51 6.77 19.34 -5.44
C TRP A 51 6.57 18.68 -6.80
N MET A 52 6.62 17.35 -6.88
CA MET A 52 6.38 16.62 -8.14
C MET A 52 4.97 16.80 -8.69
N ARG A 53 3.97 16.99 -7.81
CA ARG A 53 2.57 17.22 -8.20
C ARG A 53 2.29 18.64 -8.67
N ASN A 54 3.01 19.62 -8.14
CA ASN A 54 2.94 21.00 -8.63
C ASN A 54 3.69 21.11 -9.97
N ASN A 55 3.14 20.49 -11.01
CA ASN A 55 3.71 20.46 -12.33
C ASN A 55 2.78 21.18 -13.33
N PRO A 56 2.97 22.49 -13.55
CA PRO A 56 2.12 23.26 -14.46
C PRO A 56 2.21 22.81 -15.92
N THR A 57 3.25 22.05 -16.28
CA THR A 57 3.48 21.52 -17.64
C THR A 57 2.92 20.11 -17.83
N ALA A 58 2.49 19.42 -16.76
CA ALA A 58 1.85 18.11 -16.93
C ALA A 58 0.47 18.29 -17.56
N PRO A 59 0.12 17.51 -18.60
CA PRO A 59 -1.27 17.34 -18.99
C PRO A 59 -2.08 16.88 -17.78
N GLU A 60 -3.24 17.50 -17.53
CA GLU A 60 -4.21 17.04 -16.54
C GLU A 60 -4.58 15.60 -16.91
N GLN A 61 -4.03 14.62 -16.17
CA GLN A 61 -4.41 13.24 -16.40
C GLN A 61 -5.88 13.11 -15.99
N PRO A 62 -6.79 12.69 -16.88
CA PRO A 62 -8.13 12.36 -16.47
C PRO A 62 -8.01 11.27 -15.41
N ALA A 63 -8.65 11.49 -14.26
CA ALA A 63 -8.79 10.47 -13.24
C ALA A 63 -9.27 9.19 -13.92
N SER A 64 -8.49 8.12 -13.82
CA SER A 64 -8.85 6.81 -14.37
C SER A 64 -10.25 6.47 -13.87
N PRO A 65 -11.22 6.18 -14.76
CA PRO A 65 -12.56 5.81 -14.33
C PRO A 65 -12.42 4.57 -13.44
N GLY A 66 -12.75 4.74 -12.16
CA GLY A 66 -12.77 3.64 -11.21
C GLY A 66 -13.77 2.57 -11.64
N PRO A 67 -13.61 1.32 -11.16
CA PRO A 67 -14.55 0.25 -11.49
C PRO A 67 -15.98 0.63 -11.07
N PRO A 68 -17.01 0.31 -11.86
CA PRO A 68 -18.39 0.60 -11.49
C PRO A 68 -18.75 -0.10 -10.17
N GLU A 69 -19.40 0.65 -9.29
CA GLU A 69 -19.86 0.18 -7.99
C GLU A 69 -21.03 -0.80 -8.17
N THR A 70 -20.92 -1.95 -7.49
CA THR A 70 -22.02 -2.82 -7.04
C THR A 70 -22.84 -3.53 -8.12
N LEU A 71 -22.58 -4.84 -8.31
CA LEU A 71 -23.60 -5.76 -8.85
C LEU A 71 -23.98 -6.75 -7.74
N GLY A 72 -25.28 -6.79 -7.48
CA GLY A 72 -25.89 -7.47 -6.34
C GLY A 72 -25.95 -8.98 -6.45
N GLU A 73 -26.55 -9.54 -5.42
CA GLU A 73 -26.56 -10.92 -4.94
C GLU A 73 -27.29 -11.92 -5.87
N GLU A 74 -27.59 -11.53 -7.10
CA GLU A 74 -28.43 -12.32 -8.03
C GLU A 74 -27.63 -13.29 -8.92
N GLU A 75 -26.30 -13.15 -9.04
CA GLU A 75 -25.46 -14.02 -9.89
C GLU A 75 -24.92 -15.28 -9.17
N ILE A 76 -25.61 -15.77 -8.15
CA ILE A 76 -25.30 -17.09 -7.55
C ILE A 76 -26.06 -18.22 -8.24
N THR A 77 -27.11 -17.91 -9.01
CA THR A 77 -27.96 -18.89 -9.70
C THR A 77 -27.51 -19.24 -11.12
N ASP A 78 -26.61 -18.45 -11.73
CA ASP A 78 -26.12 -18.70 -13.10
C ASP A 78 -24.95 -19.68 -13.18
N MET A 79 -24.41 -20.15 -12.04
CA MET A 79 -23.33 -21.14 -12.00
C MET A 79 -23.71 -22.54 -12.53
N LEU A 80 -24.98 -22.76 -12.92
CA LEU A 80 -25.48 -24.05 -13.41
C LEU A 80 -25.57 -24.16 -14.94
N ASN A 81 -25.48 -23.06 -15.69
CA ASN A 81 -25.75 -23.09 -17.13
C ASN A 81 -24.45 -23.03 -17.94
N GLY A 82 -23.90 -24.19 -18.30
CA GLY A 82 -22.61 -24.41 -18.97
C GLY A 82 -22.37 -23.74 -20.32
N LYS A 83 -22.42 -22.41 -20.38
CA LYS A 83 -21.84 -21.57 -21.43
C LYS A 83 -20.63 -20.87 -20.83
N ALA A 84 -19.52 -20.81 -21.56
CA ALA A 84 -18.28 -20.17 -21.15
C ALA A 84 -18.54 -18.72 -20.67
N GLN A 85 -18.68 -18.56 -19.34
CA GLN A 85 -18.95 -17.27 -18.71
C GLN A 85 -17.67 -16.44 -18.87
N SER A 86 -17.77 -15.29 -19.53
CA SER A 86 -16.65 -14.33 -19.57
C SER A 86 -16.36 -13.89 -18.14
N VAL A 87 -15.17 -14.22 -17.62
CA VAL A 87 -14.79 -13.90 -16.24
C VAL A 87 -14.39 -12.43 -16.18
N TYR A 88 -15.31 -11.56 -15.76
CA TYR A 88 -15.06 -10.13 -15.60
C TYR A 88 -14.35 -9.78 -14.28
N ARG A 89 -14.36 -10.69 -13.30
CA ARG A 89 -13.71 -10.49 -12.00
C ARG A 89 -13.24 -11.81 -11.41
N LEU A 90 -12.03 -11.81 -10.84
CA LEU A 90 -11.52 -12.95 -10.08
C LEU A 90 -12.14 -12.99 -8.67
N PRO A 91 -12.34 -14.19 -8.09
CA PRO A 91 -12.86 -14.33 -6.74
C PRO A 91 -11.94 -13.66 -5.72
N PRO A 92 -12.49 -13.12 -4.62
CA PRO A 92 -11.67 -12.55 -3.56
C PRO A 92 -10.77 -13.63 -2.93
N PRO A 93 -9.55 -13.27 -2.48
CA PRO A 93 -8.68 -14.22 -1.83
C PRO A 93 -9.29 -14.70 -0.50
N THR A 94 -8.99 -15.94 -0.10
CA THR A 94 -9.35 -16.46 1.23
C THR A 94 -8.92 -15.49 2.31
N SER A 95 -9.71 -15.33 3.39
CA SER A 95 -9.41 -14.41 4.47
C SER A 95 -8.00 -14.60 5.06
N CYS A 96 -7.41 -13.50 5.53
CA CYS A 96 -6.08 -13.55 6.14
C CYS A 96 -6.16 -14.34 7.44
N PRO A 97 -5.26 -15.31 7.69
CA PRO A 97 -5.25 -16.01 8.96
C PRO A 97 -4.94 -15.02 10.09
N LEU A 98 -5.63 -15.19 11.21
CA LEU A 98 -5.47 -14.35 12.39
C LEU A 98 -4.41 -14.93 13.32
N SER A 99 -3.77 -14.03 14.08
CA SER A 99 -2.87 -14.38 15.17
C SER A 99 -3.67 -14.95 16.35
N GLN A 100 -2.99 -15.57 17.31
CA GLN A 100 -3.59 -15.89 18.61
C GLN A 100 -4.18 -14.65 19.32
N SER A 101 -3.68 -13.46 18.99
CA SER A 101 -4.18 -12.17 19.47
C SER A 101 -5.33 -11.59 18.63
N GLY A 102 -5.81 -12.27 17.59
CA GLY A 102 -6.88 -11.79 16.71
C GLY A 102 -6.43 -10.82 15.59
N GLU A 103 -5.15 -10.45 15.55
CA GLU A 103 -4.61 -9.54 14.53
C GLU A 103 -4.35 -10.26 13.18
N PRO A 104 -4.66 -9.65 12.02
CA PRO A 104 -4.36 -10.23 10.71
C PRO A 104 -2.85 -10.46 10.50
N LEU A 105 -2.43 -11.69 10.19
CA LEU A 105 -1.02 -11.95 9.87
C LEU A 105 -0.66 -11.42 8.49
N ASN A 106 0.39 -10.61 8.40
CA ASN A 106 1.00 -10.30 7.12
C ASN A 106 1.78 -11.51 6.60
N LEU A 107 1.23 -12.21 5.59
CA LEU A 107 1.87 -13.40 5.02
C LEU A 107 2.96 -13.09 4.00
N ARG A 108 3.08 -11.84 3.52
CA ARG A 108 4.08 -11.49 2.50
C ARG A 108 5.49 -11.45 3.06
N ILE A 109 5.62 -11.20 4.36
CA ILE A 109 6.91 -11.03 5.03
C ILE A 109 7.00 -12.11 6.11
N PRO A 110 7.98 -13.02 6.06
CA PRO A 110 8.17 -13.97 7.14
C PRO A 110 8.44 -13.23 8.46
N PRO A 111 7.93 -13.73 9.60
CA PRO A 111 8.32 -13.20 10.91
C PRO A 111 9.84 -13.28 11.04
N THR A 112 10.48 -12.12 11.22
CA THR A 112 11.92 -12.07 11.42
C THR A 112 12.21 -12.22 12.91
N ASP A 113 12.89 -13.29 13.28
CA ASP A 113 13.59 -13.34 14.57
C ASP A 113 14.66 -12.24 14.54
N LYS A 114 14.65 -11.35 15.53
CA LYS A 114 15.69 -10.30 15.63
C LYS A 114 17.04 -11.02 15.67
N PRO A 115 18.01 -10.65 14.82
CA PRO A 115 19.32 -11.25 14.91
C PRO A 115 19.89 -10.92 16.30
N THR A 116 20.23 -11.94 17.08
CA THR A 116 21.12 -11.80 18.23
C THR A 116 22.47 -11.36 17.68
N VAL A 117 22.63 -10.06 17.48
CA VAL A 117 23.95 -9.46 17.24
C VAL A 117 24.65 -9.53 18.58
N SER A 118 25.26 -10.68 18.87
CA SER A 118 26.29 -10.78 19.90
C SER A 118 27.31 -9.71 19.54
N LYS A 119 27.47 -8.71 20.42
CA LYS A 119 28.48 -7.65 20.28
C LYS A 119 29.80 -8.34 19.94
N LEU A 120 30.29 -8.15 18.72
CA LEU A 120 31.58 -8.68 18.31
C LEU A 120 32.63 -7.88 19.09
N THR A 121 33.15 -8.48 20.17
CA THR A 121 34.35 -8.00 20.83
C THR A 121 35.48 -8.09 19.80
N MET A 122 36.15 -6.96 19.54
CA MET A 122 37.10 -6.69 18.45
C MET A 122 38.34 -7.61 18.37
N ASP A 123 38.45 -8.64 19.22
CA ASP A 123 39.69 -9.35 19.48
C ASP A 123 39.64 -10.87 19.21
N GLN A 124 38.60 -11.37 18.52
CA GLN A 124 38.53 -12.78 18.14
C GLN A 124 38.72 -12.94 16.63
N VAL A 125 39.77 -13.68 16.25
CA VAL A 125 39.99 -14.17 14.89
C VAL A 125 38.69 -14.83 14.40
N PRO A 126 38.18 -14.49 13.19
CA PRO A 126 36.95 -15.08 12.69
C PRO A 126 37.12 -16.60 12.59
N ASP A 127 36.47 -17.33 13.49
CA ASP A 127 36.42 -18.78 13.46
C ASP A 127 35.87 -19.22 12.09
N LEU A 128 36.57 -20.15 11.42
CA LEU A 128 36.17 -20.67 10.10
C LEU A 128 34.80 -21.37 10.14
N GLY A 129 34.36 -21.80 11.32
CA GLY A 129 32.99 -22.28 11.56
C GLY A 129 31.92 -21.24 11.19
N SER A 130 32.26 -19.94 11.22
CA SER A 130 31.33 -18.86 10.93
C SER A 130 30.72 -18.92 9.53
N ILE A 131 31.49 -19.21 8.47
CA ILE A 131 30.94 -19.11 7.09
C ILE A 131 29.90 -20.20 6.81
N CYS A 132 30.15 -21.44 7.28
CA CYS A 132 29.21 -22.55 7.10
C CYS A 132 27.89 -22.24 7.83
N ASP A 133 27.96 -21.80 9.09
CA ASP A 133 26.80 -21.43 9.89
C ASP A 133 26.01 -20.29 9.26
N HIS A 134 26.71 -19.27 8.72
CA HIS A 134 26.07 -18.18 7.99
C HIS A 134 25.37 -18.69 6.74
N MET A 135 25.99 -19.61 6.00
CA MET A 135 25.41 -20.19 4.79
C MET A 135 24.14 -21.00 5.11
N GLU A 136 24.15 -21.80 6.17
CA GLU A 136 22.97 -22.51 6.66
C GLU A 136 21.85 -21.56 7.11
N ARG A 137 22.21 -20.52 7.87
CA ARG A 137 21.27 -19.49 8.29
C ARG A 137 20.62 -18.80 7.09
N TRP A 138 21.41 -18.41 6.08
CA TRP A 138 20.87 -17.78 4.88
C TRP A 138 20.00 -18.72 4.04
N LYS A 139 20.32 -20.02 3.99
CA LYS A 139 19.42 -21.03 3.40
C LYS A 139 18.07 -21.04 4.12
N LYS A 140 18.07 -21.09 5.46
CA LYS A 140 16.86 -21.05 6.30
C LYS A 140 16.06 -19.76 6.09
N ILE A 141 16.73 -18.61 6.05
CA ILE A 141 16.08 -17.31 5.78
C ILE A 141 15.38 -17.34 4.41
N ARG A 142 16.10 -17.69 3.34
CA ARG A 142 15.52 -17.76 1.99
C ARG A 142 14.33 -18.73 1.92
N GLN A 143 14.44 -19.86 2.62
CA GLN A 143 13.36 -20.83 2.71
C GLN A 143 12.12 -20.24 3.40
N LYS A 144 12.26 -19.56 4.56
CA LYS A 144 11.15 -18.87 5.24
C LYS A 144 10.46 -17.84 4.33
N TRP A 145 11.23 -17.10 3.54
CA TRP A 145 10.70 -16.15 2.55
C TRP A 145 9.89 -16.86 1.45
N LYS A 146 10.43 -17.97 0.90
CA LYS A 146 9.74 -18.77 -0.11
C LYS A 146 8.44 -19.35 0.42
N GLU A 147 8.44 -19.90 1.62
CA GLU A 147 7.25 -20.46 2.28
C GLU A 147 6.19 -19.40 2.57
N SER A 148 6.59 -18.24 3.09
CA SER A 148 5.66 -17.13 3.37
C SER A 148 5.01 -16.61 2.08
N SER A 149 5.81 -16.41 1.03
CA SER A 149 5.31 -16.04 -0.29
C SER A 149 4.33 -17.08 -0.86
N ASN A 150 4.68 -18.37 -0.78
CA ASN A 150 3.82 -19.46 -1.24
C ASN A 150 2.49 -19.50 -0.46
N ARG A 151 2.53 -19.36 0.87
CA ARG A 151 1.33 -19.31 1.71
C ARG A 151 0.44 -18.11 1.36
N ASN A 152 1.03 -16.97 1.03
CA ASN A 152 0.30 -15.81 0.53
C ASN A 152 -0.33 -16.08 -0.84
N GLN A 153 0.39 -16.72 -1.76
CA GLN A 153 -0.13 -17.08 -3.09
C GLN A 153 -1.28 -18.07 -3.02
N LEU A 154 -1.23 -19.03 -2.08
CA LEU A 154 -2.27 -20.04 -1.92
C LEU A 154 -3.65 -19.45 -1.59
N ARG A 155 -3.71 -18.23 -1.05
CA ARG A 155 -4.98 -17.49 -0.85
C ARG A 155 -5.72 -17.19 -2.14
N TYR A 156 -5.02 -17.25 -3.28
CA TYR A 156 -5.55 -17.00 -4.62
C TYR A 156 -5.74 -18.30 -5.42
N SER A 157 -5.84 -19.47 -4.77
CA SER A 157 -5.94 -20.77 -5.44
C SER A 157 -7.07 -20.83 -6.47
N GLU A 158 -8.26 -20.35 -6.09
CA GLU A 158 -9.44 -20.32 -6.97
C GLU A 158 -9.21 -19.39 -8.16
N SER A 159 -8.66 -18.20 -7.92
CA SER A 159 -8.32 -17.26 -8.99
C SER A 159 -7.31 -17.87 -9.97
N ILE A 160 -6.30 -18.58 -9.47
CA ILE A 160 -5.29 -19.25 -10.29
C ILE A 160 -5.93 -20.39 -11.11
N LYS A 161 -6.88 -21.13 -10.54
CA LYS A 161 -7.61 -22.19 -11.24
C LYS A 161 -8.36 -21.64 -12.45
N ILE A 162 -9.11 -20.55 -12.24
CA ILE A 162 -9.85 -19.87 -13.31
C ILE A 162 -8.90 -19.39 -14.42
N LEU A 163 -7.79 -18.73 -14.05
CA LEU A 163 -6.80 -18.25 -15.02
C LEU A 163 -6.17 -19.39 -15.84
N LYS A 164 -5.94 -20.56 -15.22
CA LYS A 164 -5.42 -21.74 -15.93
C LYS A 164 -6.42 -22.29 -16.92
N GLU A 165 -7.67 -22.45 -16.51
CA GLU A 165 -8.76 -22.92 -17.38
C GLU A 165 -8.98 -21.96 -18.56
N MET A 166 -8.99 -20.65 -18.30
CA MET A 166 -9.06 -19.63 -19.35
C MET A 166 -7.91 -19.79 -20.35
N LYS A 167 -6.68 -19.94 -19.86
CA LYS A 167 -5.51 -20.14 -20.74
C LYS A 167 -5.66 -21.40 -21.60
N GLU A 168 -6.05 -22.52 -21.01
CA GLU A 168 -6.21 -23.80 -21.70
C GLU A 168 -7.28 -23.74 -22.80
N MET A 169 -8.34 -22.95 -22.63
CA MET A 169 -9.37 -22.75 -23.67
C MET A 169 -8.87 -22.04 -24.93
N TYR A 170 -7.81 -21.22 -24.84
CA TYR A 170 -7.26 -20.47 -25.98
C TYR A 170 -6.05 -21.14 -26.64
N ASP A 171 -5.48 -22.17 -26.03
CA ASP A 171 -4.36 -22.94 -26.59
C ASP A 171 -4.82 -24.06 -27.55
N HIS A 172 -6.10 -24.06 -27.94
CA HIS A 172 -6.73 -24.95 -28.94
C HIS A 172 -7.27 -24.15 -30.13
#